data_AF-A0AA44Z5Y3-F1
#
_entry.id   AF-A0AA44Z5Y3-F1
#
_cell.length_a   1.000
_cell.length_b   1.000
_cell.length_c   1.000
_cell.angle_alpha   90.00
_cell.angle_beta   90.00
_cell.angle_gamma   90.00
#
_symmetry.space_group_name_H-M   'P 1'
#
loop_
_entity.id
_entity.type
_entity.pdbx_description
1 polymer ?
#
loop_
_entity_poly.entity_id
_entity_poly.type
_entity_poly.pdbx_seq_one_letter_code
_entity_poly.pdbx_strand_id
1 'polypeptide(L)'
;DKPYQLSGFTDMELSTQILMFDAIQQGLQVDVLDRQDQFLKLQLGNHVEYVKNGNMTSKDSYISPLIMENKTVTKKILQQHGFRVPIGEEFSDIEKALRSYDIFAGKPFVVKPKTTNYGLGISIFKENGASYEDYQKALTIAFKEDSSVLIEEFINGTEYRFFVLDGKVSAVLLRIPANVIGDGSHTIEELVAQKNLNSLRGMDHRTPLENIQLGELEVLMLKAQGYRKDSIPTSDEIVFLRENSNVSTGGDSID
;
A
#
# COMPACT_ATOMS: atom_id res chain seq x y z
N ASP A 1 -4.70 14.40 23.40
CA ASP A 1 -3.99 15.21 22.37
C ASP A 1 -3.57 14.33 21.20
N LYS A 2 -3.68 14.85 19.97
CA LYS A 2 -3.26 14.17 18.72
C LYS A 2 -1.99 14.85 18.21
N PRO A 3 -0.79 14.45 18.68
CA PRO A 3 0.46 15.20 18.45
C PRO A 3 0.91 15.20 16.99
N TYR A 4 0.35 14.32 16.16
CA TYR A 4 0.62 14.20 14.73
C TYR A 4 -0.25 15.12 13.86
N GLN A 5 -1.19 15.87 14.45
CA GLN A 5 -2.04 16.81 13.72
C GLN A 5 -1.60 18.25 13.95
N LEU A 6 -1.57 19.04 12.87
CA LEU A 6 -1.35 20.47 12.95
C LEU A 6 -2.69 21.19 13.10
N SER A 7 -2.92 21.79 14.28
CA SER A 7 -4.14 22.54 14.58
C SER A 7 -4.44 23.58 13.51
N GLY A 8 -5.69 23.60 13.06
CA GLY A 8 -6.13 24.47 11.98
C GLY A 8 -6.01 23.86 10.58
N PHE A 9 -5.24 22.77 10.38
CA PHE A 9 -4.99 22.11 9.08
C PHE A 9 -5.33 20.61 9.07
N THR A 10 -6.20 20.17 9.97
CA THR A 10 -6.56 18.75 10.15
C THR A 10 -7.24 18.09 8.94
N ASP A 11 -7.74 18.91 8.01
CA ASP A 11 -8.35 18.53 6.74
C ASP A 11 -7.32 18.34 5.59
N MET A 12 -6.05 18.63 5.82
CA MET A 12 -4.95 18.31 4.89
C MET A 12 -4.35 16.92 5.18
N GLU A 13 -3.55 16.38 4.25
CA GLU A 13 -2.85 15.11 4.46
C GLU A 13 -1.84 15.23 5.62
N LEU A 14 -1.64 14.14 6.38
CA LEU A 14 -0.71 14.14 7.52
C LEU A 14 0.74 14.43 7.10
N SER A 15 1.18 13.93 5.95
CA SER A 15 2.50 14.23 5.38
C SER A 15 2.71 15.73 5.20
N THR A 16 1.71 16.41 4.61
CA THR A 16 1.73 17.86 4.41
C THR A 16 1.70 18.61 5.75
N GLN A 17 0.87 18.17 6.70
CA GLN A 17 0.81 18.77 8.04
C GLN A 17 2.15 18.68 8.79
N ILE A 18 2.83 17.53 8.72
CA ILE A 18 4.15 17.32 9.35
C ILE A 18 5.19 18.25 8.72
N LEU A 19 5.23 18.33 7.38
CA LEU A 19 6.13 19.26 6.69
C LEU A 19 5.86 20.72 7.10
N MET A 20 4.58 21.12 7.17
CA MET A 20 4.20 22.47 7.59
C MET A 20 4.60 22.76 9.04
N PHE A 21 4.40 21.80 9.94
CA PHE A 21 4.81 21.93 11.34
C PHE A 21 6.32 22.21 11.45
N ASP A 22 7.15 21.40 10.78
CA ASP A 22 8.60 21.58 10.76
C ASP A 22 8.99 22.90 10.08
N ALA A 23 8.39 23.25 8.95
CA ALA A 23 8.67 24.50 8.25
C ALA A 23 8.39 25.74 9.13
N ILE A 24 7.25 25.75 9.83
CA ILE A 24 6.87 26.82 10.77
C ILE A 24 7.87 26.87 11.93
N GLN A 25 8.23 25.72 12.51
CA GLN A 25 9.19 25.65 13.61
C GLN A 25 10.58 26.17 13.20
N GLN A 26 10.99 25.92 11.95
CA GLN A 26 12.25 26.40 11.38
C GLN A 26 12.19 27.85 10.88
N GLY A 27 11.04 28.53 11.02
CA GLY A 27 10.87 29.94 10.69
C GLY A 27 10.67 30.23 9.20
N LEU A 28 10.27 29.24 8.40
CA LEU A 28 9.87 29.46 7.01
C LEU A 28 8.49 30.12 6.97
N GLN A 29 8.29 31.02 6.02
CA GLN A 29 6.95 31.45 5.65
C GLN A 29 6.28 30.34 4.85
N VAL A 30 5.08 29.94 5.28
CA VAL A 30 4.28 28.88 4.66
C VAL A 30 2.98 29.49 4.13
N ASP A 31 2.82 29.51 2.81
CA ASP A 31 1.58 29.90 2.15
C ASP A 31 0.92 28.63 1.58
N VAL A 32 -0.32 28.33 2.01
CA VAL A 32 -1.12 27.24 1.41
C VAL A 32 -1.82 27.79 0.17
N LEU A 33 -1.39 27.32 -1.01
CA LEU A 33 -1.92 27.80 -2.29
C LEU A 33 -3.20 27.07 -2.70
N ASP A 34 -3.19 25.75 -2.53
CA ASP A 34 -4.37 24.90 -2.73
C ASP A 34 -4.41 23.86 -1.61
N ARG A 35 -5.46 23.94 -0.79
CA ARG A 35 -5.63 23.07 0.36
C ARG A 35 -6.08 21.67 -0.02
N GLN A 36 -6.87 21.53 -1.07
CA GLN A 36 -7.37 20.23 -1.52
C GLN A 36 -6.27 19.48 -2.26
N ASP A 37 -5.56 20.17 -3.15
CA ASP A 37 -4.46 19.60 -3.94
C ASP A 37 -3.11 19.53 -3.18
N GLN A 38 -3.11 19.84 -1.87
CA GLN A 38 -1.92 19.78 -0.99
C GLN A 38 -0.74 20.63 -1.49
N PHE A 39 -1.01 21.81 -2.03
CA PHE A 39 -0.03 22.66 -2.70
C PHE A 39 0.44 23.79 -1.78
N LEU A 40 1.74 23.80 -1.49
CA LEU A 40 2.40 24.75 -0.60
C LEU A 40 3.41 25.61 -1.35
N LYS A 41 3.54 26.86 -0.91
CA LYS A 41 4.70 27.71 -1.17
C LYS A 41 5.45 27.91 0.15
N LEU A 42 6.71 27.51 0.17
CA LEU A 42 7.62 27.69 1.30
C LEU A 42 8.63 28.79 0.95
N GLN A 43 8.88 29.72 1.86
CA GLN A 43 9.76 30.86 1.60
C GLN A 43 10.70 31.14 2.79
N LEU A 44 11.99 31.35 2.48
CA LEU A 44 13.01 31.81 3.41
C LEU A 44 13.79 32.97 2.78
N GLY A 45 13.57 34.18 3.29
CA GLY A 45 14.09 35.41 2.68
C GLY A 45 13.59 35.54 1.24
N ASN A 46 14.51 35.55 0.28
CA ASN A 46 14.21 35.68 -1.16
C ASN A 46 14.10 34.32 -1.88
N HIS A 47 14.36 33.21 -1.20
CA HIS A 47 14.28 31.88 -1.78
C HIS A 47 12.88 31.30 -1.59
N VAL A 48 12.31 30.75 -2.65
CA VAL A 48 10.96 30.18 -2.70
C VAL A 48 11.04 28.78 -3.27
N GLU A 49 10.36 27.84 -2.63
CA GLU A 49 10.14 26.48 -3.11
C GLU A 49 8.64 26.17 -3.13
N TYR A 50 8.22 25.44 -4.15
CA TYR A 50 6.86 24.94 -4.28
C TYR A 50 6.87 23.44 -3.99
N VAL A 51 6.02 23.01 -3.06
CA VAL A 51 5.95 21.61 -2.62
C VAL A 51 4.52 21.12 -2.69
N LYS A 52 4.32 19.94 -3.27
CA LYS A 52 3.01 19.27 -3.35
C LYS A 52 3.04 17.95 -2.58
N ASN A 53 1.94 17.61 -1.88
CA ASN A 53 1.77 16.36 -1.11
C ASN A 53 2.91 16.07 -0.11
N GLY A 54 3.62 17.11 0.35
CA GLY A 54 4.71 17.02 1.32
C GLY A 54 6.07 16.56 0.78
N ASN A 55 6.15 15.91 -0.39
CA ASN A 55 7.42 15.36 -0.90
C ASN A 55 7.68 15.57 -2.40
N MET A 56 6.74 16.14 -3.15
CA MET A 56 6.98 16.48 -4.56
C MET A 56 7.62 17.85 -4.64
N THR A 57 8.86 17.92 -5.08
CA THR A 57 9.67 19.14 -5.03
C THR A 57 10.32 19.46 -6.37
N SER A 58 10.98 20.62 -6.46
CA SER A 58 11.82 20.99 -7.60
C SER A 58 13.02 20.06 -7.84
N LYS A 59 13.35 19.17 -6.89
CA LYS A 59 14.44 18.20 -7.00
C LYS A 59 14.02 16.92 -7.72
N ASP A 60 12.72 16.65 -7.81
CA ASP A 60 12.19 15.51 -8.53
C ASP A 60 12.09 15.84 -10.02
N SER A 61 12.87 15.13 -10.84
CA SER A 61 12.80 15.34 -12.28
C SER A 61 11.44 14.90 -12.83
N TYR A 62 10.87 15.65 -13.77
CA TYR A 62 9.53 15.37 -14.33
C TYR A 62 9.40 13.97 -14.94
N ILE A 63 10.50 13.41 -15.45
CA ILE A 63 10.49 12.05 -16.03
C ILE A 63 10.39 10.95 -14.97
N SER A 64 10.81 11.22 -13.73
CA SER A 64 10.84 10.20 -12.67
C SER A 64 9.43 9.70 -12.30
N PRO A 65 8.42 10.56 -12.03
CA PRO A 65 7.04 10.11 -11.82
C PRO A 65 6.48 9.32 -13.01
N LEU A 66 6.74 9.77 -14.24
CA LEU A 66 6.25 9.08 -15.45
C LEU A 66 6.84 7.67 -15.60
N ILE A 67 8.11 7.48 -15.23
CA ILE A 67 8.75 6.16 -15.17
C ILE A 67 8.07 5.31 -14.09
N MET A 68 7.87 5.86 -12.90
CA MET A 68 7.31 5.16 -11.73
C MET A 68 5.85 4.72 -11.92
N GLU A 69 5.04 5.53 -12.61
CA GLU A 69 3.64 5.18 -12.93
C GLU A 69 3.54 4.00 -13.90
N ASN A 70 4.57 3.78 -14.73
CA ASN A 70 4.62 2.69 -15.68
C ASN A 70 5.46 1.51 -15.14
N LYS A 71 4.78 0.53 -14.55
CA LYS A 71 5.40 -0.68 -13.96
C LYS A 71 6.34 -1.40 -14.94
N THR A 72 5.99 -1.47 -16.23
CA THR A 72 6.84 -2.09 -17.27
C THR A 72 8.12 -1.32 -17.49
N VAL A 73 8.05 0.02 -17.62
CA VAL A 73 9.22 0.86 -17.85
C VAL A 73 10.15 0.85 -16.63
N THR A 74 9.59 1.03 -15.43
CA THR A 74 10.33 0.90 -14.17
C THR A 74 11.09 -0.42 -14.10
N LYS A 75 10.40 -1.54 -14.36
CA LYS A 75 10.99 -2.87 -14.34
C LYS A 75 12.16 -3.01 -15.33
N LYS A 76 11.98 -2.57 -16.58
CA LYS A 76 13.03 -2.62 -17.61
C LYS A 76 14.26 -1.82 -17.21
N ILE A 77 14.09 -0.61 -16.68
CA ILE A 77 15.19 0.24 -16.22
C ILE A 77 15.92 -0.43 -15.05
N LEU A 78 15.20 -0.94 -14.05
CA LEU A 78 15.80 -1.63 -12.91
C LEU A 78 16.58 -2.88 -13.35
N GLN A 79 16.01 -3.69 -14.23
CA GLN A 79 16.66 -4.89 -14.76
C GLN A 79 17.94 -4.56 -15.53
N GLN A 80 17.94 -3.50 -16.36
CA GLN A 80 19.14 -3.04 -17.08
C GLN A 80 20.29 -2.64 -16.14
N HIS A 81 19.97 -2.17 -14.94
CA HIS A 81 20.94 -1.81 -13.91
C HIS A 81 21.28 -2.98 -12.96
N GLY A 82 20.85 -4.20 -13.29
CA GLY A 82 21.20 -5.41 -12.54
C GLY A 82 20.36 -5.65 -11.28
N PHE A 83 19.30 -4.87 -11.05
CA PHE A 83 18.38 -5.14 -9.95
C PHE A 83 17.52 -6.36 -10.26
N ARG A 84 17.23 -7.15 -9.22
CA ARG A 84 16.29 -8.27 -9.31
C ARG A 84 14.87 -7.71 -9.37
N VAL A 85 14.13 -8.11 -10.39
CA VAL A 85 12.73 -7.77 -10.60
C VAL A 85 11.94 -9.06 -10.87
N PRO A 86 10.65 -9.14 -10.49
CA PRO A 86 9.84 -10.33 -10.77
C PRO A 86 9.83 -10.64 -12.26
N ILE A 87 10.05 -11.89 -12.66
CA ILE A 87 9.96 -12.29 -14.08
C ILE A 87 8.48 -12.40 -14.48
N GLY A 88 8.14 -11.97 -15.69
CA GLY A 88 6.75 -11.98 -16.16
C GLY A 88 6.55 -11.43 -17.56
N GLU A 89 5.32 -11.55 -18.06
CA GLU A 89 4.91 -11.16 -19.42
C GLU A 89 3.77 -10.14 -19.40
N GLU A 90 3.81 -9.20 -20.35
CA GLU A 90 2.78 -8.18 -20.56
C GLU A 90 1.90 -8.59 -21.75
N PHE A 91 0.59 -8.50 -21.56
CA PHE A 91 -0.41 -8.81 -22.57
C PHE A 91 -1.36 -7.62 -22.75
N SER A 92 -1.50 -7.16 -23.99
CA SER A 92 -2.48 -6.14 -24.39
C SER A 92 -3.72 -6.76 -25.07
N ASP A 93 -3.86 -8.08 -24.99
CA ASP A 93 -4.91 -8.87 -25.64
C ASP A 93 -5.23 -10.08 -24.77
N ILE A 94 -6.49 -10.22 -24.38
CA ILE A 94 -6.92 -11.25 -23.44
C ILE A 94 -6.80 -12.66 -24.01
N GLU A 95 -7.00 -12.85 -25.32
CA GLU A 95 -6.90 -14.16 -25.97
C GLU A 95 -5.45 -14.65 -26.00
N LYS A 96 -4.49 -13.74 -26.24
CA LYS A 96 -3.06 -14.05 -26.10
C LYS A 96 -2.68 -14.38 -24.66
N ALA A 97 -3.21 -13.63 -23.69
CA ALA A 97 -2.98 -13.91 -22.28
C ALA A 97 -3.57 -15.27 -21.85
N LEU A 98 -4.74 -15.66 -22.35
CA LEU A 98 -5.33 -16.96 -22.04
C LEU A 98 -4.47 -18.12 -22.53
N ARG A 99 -3.85 -17.96 -23.71
CA ARG A 99 -2.93 -18.97 -24.28
C ARG A 99 -1.61 -19.12 -23.54
N SER A 100 -1.23 -18.16 -22.69
CA SER A 100 0.01 -18.25 -21.90
C SER A 100 -0.15 -19.00 -20.58
N TYR A 101 -1.34 -19.55 -20.28
CA TYR A 101 -1.61 -20.26 -19.02
C TYR A 101 -0.57 -21.34 -18.69
N ASP A 102 -0.17 -22.15 -19.68
CA ASP A 102 0.78 -23.26 -19.49
C ASP A 102 2.16 -22.81 -18.97
N ILE A 103 2.53 -21.54 -19.17
CA ILE A 103 3.79 -20.96 -18.68
C ILE A 103 3.75 -20.83 -17.14
N PHE A 104 2.57 -20.52 -16.61
CA PHE A 104 2.31 -20.19 -15.20
C PHE A 104 1.64 -21.32 -14.41
N ALA A 105 1.04 -22.30 -15.11
CA ALA A 105 0.38 -23.43 -14.50
C ALA A 105 1.31 -24.18 -13.51
N GLY A 106 0.79 -24.51 -12.33
CA GLY A 106 1.54 -25.22 -11.30
C GLY A 106 2.60 -24.39 -10.57
N LYS A 107 2.61 -23.06 -10.74
CA LYS A 107 3.57 -22.14 -10.11
C LYS A 107 2.84 -20.95 -9.50
N PRO A 108 3.44 -20.27 -8.52
CA PRO A 108 2.82 -19.10 -7.91
C PRO A 108 3.03 -17.87 -8.81
N PHE A 109 1.96 -17.12 -9.08
CA PHE A 109 1.98 -15.94 -9.95
C PHE A 109 0.96 -14.88 -9.51
N VAL A 110 1.13 -13.67 -10.04
CA VAL A 110 0.25 -12.53 -9.83
C VAL A 110 -0.22 -12.02 -11.19
N VAL A 111 -1.53 -11.80 -11.32
CA VAL A 111 -2.14 -11.08 -12.44
C VAL A 111 -2.47 -9.69 -11.96
N LYS A 112 -1.97 -8.66 -12.64
CA LYS A 112 -2.26 -7.25 -12.27
C LYS A 112 -2.35 -6.33 -13.49
N PRO A 113 -3.16 -5.27 -13.42
CA PRO A 113 -3.19 -4.25 -14.48
C PRO A 113 -1.87 -3.47 -14.52
N LYS A 114 -1.51 -2.99 -15.71
CA LYS A 114 -0.29 -2.21 -15.94
C LYS A 114 -0.27 -0.92 -15.12
N THR A 115 -1.38 -0.19 -15.11
CA THR A 115 -1.50 1.13 -14.48
C THR A 115 -2.66 1.14 -13.49
N THR A 116 -2.42 0.62 -12.27
CA THR A 116 -3.41 0.72 -11.18
C THR A 116 -2.75 0.96 -9.84
N ASN A 117 -3.49 1.68 -9.00
CA ASN A 117 -3.22 1.95 -7.59
C ASN A 117 -4.18 1.13 -6.70
N TYR A 118 -3.91 1.09 -5.40
CA TYR A 118 -4.77 0.51 -4.35
C TYR A 118 -5.09 -0.99 -4.46
N GLY A 119 -4.42 -1.73 -5.34
CA GLY A 119 -4.64 -3.17 -5.50
C GLY A 119 -5.87 -3.55 -6.33
N LEU A 120 -6.50 -2.59 -7.01
CA LEU A 120 -7.63 -2.87 -7.90
C LEU A 120 -7.17 -3.71 -9.10
N GLY A 121 -7.98 -4.72 -9.43
CA GLY A 121 -7.71 -5.65 -10.52
C GLY A 121 -6.59 -6.66 -10.26
N ILE A 122 -6.04 -6.72 -9.04
CA ILE A 122 -4.92 -7.63 -8.71
C ILE A 122 -5.47 -8.96 -8.22
N SER A 123 -4.99 -10.06 -8.81
CA SER A 123 -5.25 -11.43 -8.36
C SER A 123 -3.93 -12.12 -8.05
N ILE A 124 -3.80 -12.67 -6.84
CA ILE A 124 -2.58 -13.33 -6.36
C ILE A 124 -2.87 -14.82 -6.23
N PHE A 125 -2.04 -15.65 -6.86
CA PHE A 125 -2.13 -17.09 -6.79
C PHE A 125 -0.84 -17.65 -6.21
N LYS A 126 -0.94 -18.21 -5.01
CA LYS A 126 0.20 -18.77 -4.26
C LYS A 126 0.38 -20.26 -4.56
N GLU A 127 1.47 -20.82 -4.04
CA GLU A 127 1.77 -22.26 -4.11
C GLU A 127 1.66 -22.85 -5.53
N ASN A 128 0.64 -23.69 -5.78
CA ASN A 128 0.43 -24.40 -7.04
C ASN A 128 -0.22 -23.53 -8.14
N GLY A 129 -0.38 -22.23 -7.90
CA GLY A 129 -0.96 -21.29 -8.85
C GLY A 129 -2.49 -21.38 -8.91
N ALA A 130 -3.05 -21.11 -10.08
CA ALA A 130 -4.49 -21.06 -10.32
C ALA A 130 -4.95 -22.21 -11.23
N SER A 131 -6.22 -22.59 -11.09
CA SER A 131 -6.92 -23.32 -12.16
C SER A 131 -7.03 -22.45 -13.41
N TYR A 132 -7.23 -23.06 -14.58
CA TYR A 132 -7.45 -22.31 -15.82
C TYR A 132 -8.66 -21.36 -15.73
N GLU A 133 -9.73 -21.81 -15.05
CA GLU A 133 -10.94 -21.00 -14.86
C GLU A 133 -10.67 -19.77 -13.99
N ASP A 134 -9.94 -19.93 -12.88
CA ASP A 134 -9.58 -18.81 -11.99
C ASP A 134 -8.60 -17.85 -12.67
N TYR A 135 -7.67 -18.38 -13.48
CA TYR A 135 -6.77 -17.58 -14.31
C TYR A 135 -7.55 -16.72 -15.32
N GLN A 136 -8.53 -17.29 -16.02
CA GLN A 136 -9.39 -16.55 -16.94
C GLN A 136 -10.20 -15.46 -16.23
N LYS A 137 -10.73 -15.75 -15.04
CA LYS A 137 -11.44 -14.76 -14.22
C LYS A 137 -10.50 -13.62 -13.80
N ALA A 138 -9.31 -13.94 -13.33
CA ALA A 138 -8.30 -12.95 -12.94
C ALA A 138 -7.90 -12.04 -14.10
N LEU A 139 -7.68 -12.60 -15.30
CA LEU A 139 -7.44 -11.80 -16.50
C LEU A 139 -8.62 -10.89 -16.81
N THR A 140 -9.85 -11.41 -16.77
CA THR A 140 -11.06 -10.61 -17.02
C THR A 140 -11.19 -9.44 -16.04
N ILE A 141 -10.87 -9.69 -14.76
CA ILE A 141 -10.87 -8.65 -13.73
C ILE A 141 -9.78 -7.61 -14.02
N ALA A 142 -8.56 -8.04 -14.34
CA ALA A 142 -7.46 -7.11 -14.60
C ALA A 142 -7.67 -6.27 -15.88
N PHE A 143 -8.20 -6.88 -16.94
CA PHE A 143 -8.49 -6.18 -18.21
C PHE A 143 -9.67 -5.20 -18.12
N LYS A 144 -10.54 -5.32 -17.10
CA LYS A 144 -11.55 -4.28 -16.81
C LYS A 144 -10.92 -2.99 -16.29
N GLU A 145 -9.77 -3.09 -15.63
CA GLU A 145 -9.08 -1.95 -15.03
C GLU A 145 -8.06 -1.31 -15.98
N ASP A 146 -7.43 -2.08 -16.88
CA ASP A 146 -6.47 -1.57 -17.85
C ASP A 146 -6.51 -2.37 -19.16
N SER A 147 -6.30 -1.69 -20.28
CA SER A 147 -6.09 -2.29 -21.61
C SER A 147 -4.90 -3.24 -21.70
N SER A 148 -3.98 -3.20 -20.72
CA SER A 148 -2.79 -4.03 -20.65
C SER A 148 -2.64 -4.64 -19.26
N VAL A 149 -2.34 -5.94 -19.23
CA VAL A 149 -2.19 -6.74 -18.01
C VAL A 149 -0.80 -7.34 -17.95
N LEU A 150 -0.27 -7.45 -16.74
CA LEU A 150 1.03 -8.03 -16.44
C LEU A 150 0.83 -9.28 -15.59
N ILE A 151 1.48 -10.37 -15.99
CA ILE A 151 1.47 -11.65 -15.28
C ILE A 151 2.89 -11.94 -14.85
N GLU A 152 3.13 -12.01 -13.55
CA GLU A 152 4.49 -12.15 -12.99
C GLU A 152 4.57 -13.29 -11.98
N GLU A 153 5.77 -13.81 -11.77
CA GLU A 153 6.04 -14.72 -10.67
C GLU A 153 5.67 -14.06 -9.33
N PHE A 154 5.09 -14.86 -8.44
CA PHE A 154 4.87 -14.44 -7.08
C PHE A 154 6.12 -14.74 -6.25
N ILE A 155 6.72 -13.70 -5.69
CA ILE A 155 7.89 -13.83 -4.82
C ILE A 155 7.41 -13.94 -3.39
N ASN A 156 7.63 -15.10 -2.77
CA ASN A 156 7.42 -15.29 -1.35
C ASN A 156 8.45 -14.50 -0.53
N GLY A 157 7.98 -13.79 0.49
CA GLY A 157 8.85 -13.10 1.42
C GLY A 157 8.10 -12.04 2.22
N THR A 158 8.86 -11.37 3.08
CA THR A 158 8.38 -10.23 3.86
C THR A 158 8.59 -8.94 3.06
N GLU A 159 7.55 -8.13 2.94
CA GLU A 159 7.61 -6.84 2.26
C GLU A 159 8.20 -5.76 3.18
N TYR A 160 9.20 -5.03 2.68
CA TYR A 160 9.79 -3.87 3.34
C TYR A 160 9.65 -2.63 2.44
N ARG A 161 9.31 -1.49 3.04
CA ARG A 161 9.26 -0.20 2.35
C ARG A 161 10.45 0.66 2.76
N PHE A 162 11.33 0.92 1.80
CA PHE A 162 12.47 1.81 1.99
C PHE A 162 12.07 3.25 1.62
N PHE A 163 12.38 4.21 2.50
CA PHE A 163 12.28 5.63 2.18
C PHE A 163 13.67 6.15 1.85
N VAL A 164 13.87 6.52 0.57
CA VAL A 164 15.16 7.01 0.07
C VAL A 164 15.07 8.52 -0.15
N LEU A 165 15.99 9.27 0.44
CA LEU A 165 16.12 10.71 0.29
C LEU A 165 17.58 11.05 0.01
N ASP A 166 17.84 11.83 -1.03
CA ASP A 166 19.20 12.25 -1.42
C ASP A 166 20.19 11.06 -1.55
N GLY A 167 19.74 9.98 -2.19
CA GLY A 167 20.54 8.77 -2.42
C GLY A 167 20.81 7.92 -1.18
N LYS A 168 20.22 8.24 -0.02
CA LYS A 168 20.37 7.48 1.23
C LYS A 168 19.04 6.89 1.69
N VAL A 169 19.09 5.68 2.24
CA VAL A 169 17.94 5.09 2.93
C VAL A 169 17.80 5.78 4.29
N SER A 170 16.76 6.58 4.46
CA SER A 170 16.48 7.31 5.70
C SER A 170 15.65 6.49 6.69
N ALA A 171 14.80 5.59 6.19
CA ALA A 171 13.98 4.70 7.01
C ALA A 171 13.64 3.41 6.24
N VAL A 172 13.38 2.34 6.97
CA VAL A 172 12.85 1.08 6.44
C VAL A 172 11.64 0.72 7.26
N LEU A 173 10.53 0.41 6.60
CA LEU A 173 9.28 0.10 7.28
C LEU A 173 8.85 -1.33 6.94
N LEU A 174 8.69 -2.15 7.97
CA LEU A 174 7.96 -3.42 7.88
C LEU A 174 6.46 -3.16 8.01
N ARG A 175 5.69 -3.72 7.07
CA ARG A 175 4.23 -3.66 7.11
C ARG A 175 3.65 -5.02 7.43
N ILE A 176 2.84 -5.09 8.47
CA ILE A 176 2.14 -6.32 8.87
C ILE A 176 0.68 -6.19 8.48
N PRO A 177 0.07 -7.20 7.81
CA PRO A 177 -1.36 -7.21 7.54
C PRO A 177 -2.19 -6.99 8.80
N ALA A 178 -3.40 -6.45 8.64
CA ALA A 178 -4.32 -6.25 9.76
C ALA A 178 -4.46 -7.55 10.56
N ASN A 179 -4.32 -7.47 11.88
CA ASN A 179 -4.25 -8.64 12.76
C ASN A 179 -4.72 -8.31 14.17
N VAL A 180 -5.00 -9.35 14.94
CA VAL A 180 -5.11 -9.30 16.41
C VAL A 180 -4.28 -10.42 17.02
N ILE A 181 -3.86 -10.25 18.28
CA ILE A 181 -3.17 -11.27 19.06
C ILE A 181 -4.16 -11.80 20.09
N GLY A 182 -4.37 -13.12 20.12
CA GLY A 182 -5.22 -13.76 21.10
C GLY A 182 -4.68 -13.62 22.52
N ASP A 183 -5.59 -13.50 23.46
CA ASP A 183 -5.30 -13.50 24.90
C ASP A 183 -6.02 -14.65 25.64
N GLY A 184 -6.60 -15.59 24.88
CA GLY A 184 -7.36 -16.73 25.39
C GLY A 184 -8.69 -16.37 26.07
N SER A 185 -9.10 -15.10 26.07
CA SER A 185 -10.26 -14.62 26.85
C SER A 185 -11.26 -13.81 26.02
N HIS A 186 -10.78 -12.98 25.10
CA HIS A 186 -11.63 -12.11 24.27
C HIS A 186 -11.84 -12.69 22.88
N THR A 187 -13.02 -12.40 22.32
CA THR A 187 -13.33 -12.69 20.93
C THR A 187 -12.51 -11.83 19.97
N ILE A 188 -12.35 -12.27 18.72
CA ILE A 188 -11.69 -11.47 17.68
C ILE A 188 -12.34 -10.09 17.52
N GLU A 189 -13.67 -10.01 17.58
CA GLU A 189 -14.39 -8.73 17.52
C GLU A 189 -14.02 -7.78 18.66
N GLU A 190 -13.93 -8.30 19.89
CA GLU A 190 -13.49 -7.52 21.06
C GLU A 190 -12.02 -7.12 20.95
N LEU A 191 -11.14 -8.02 20.52
CA LEU A 191 -9.72 -7.73 20.31
C LEU A 191 -9.51 -6.64 19.24
N VAL A 192 -10.30 -6.66 18.17
CA VAL A 192 -10.30 -5.60 17.15
C VAL A 192 -10.75 -4.28 17.76
N ALA A 193 -11.85 -4.29 18.52
CA ALA A 193 -12.36 -3.09 19.18
C ALA A 193 -11.30 -2.50 20.13
N GLN A 194 -10.63 -3.34 20.92
CA GLN A 194 -9.54 -2.93 21.82
C GLN A 194 -8.35 -2.35 21.03
N LYS A 195 -7.91 -3.00 19.96
CA LYS A 195 -6.79 -2.52 19.14
C LYS A 195 -7.09 -1.16 18.50
N ASN A 196 -8.34 -0.93 18.10
CA ASN A 196 -8.82 0.36 17.56
C ASN A 196 -8.93 1.48 18.61
N LEU A 197 -8.84 1.19 19.92
CA LEU A 197 -8.76 2.24 20.95
C LEU A 197 -7.41 2.97 20.95
N ASN A 198 -6.41 2.47 20.23
CA ASN A 198 -5.14 3.17 20.06
C ASN A 198 -5.38 4.56 19.43
N SER A 199 -4.94 5.61 20.11
CA SER A 199 -5.10 7.00 19.65
C SER A 199 -4.49 7.30 18.26
N LEU A 200 -3.55 6.47 17.80
CA LEU A 200 -2.95 6.56 16.46
C LEU A 200 -3.84 5.97 15.36
N ARG A 201 -4.89 5.22 15.72
CA ARG A 201 -5.87 4.65 14.79
C ARG A 201 -7.08 5.57 14.63
N GLY A 202 -7.63 5.59 13.44
CA GLY A 202 -8.73 6.48 13.06
C GLY A 202 -9.30 6.10 11.71
N MET A 203 -9.88 7.08 11.02
CA MET A 203 -10.53 6.88 9.72
C MET A 203 -10.04 7.94 8.72
N ASP A 204 -10.29 7.67 7.44
CA ASP A 204 -10.13 8.61 6.33
C ASP A 204 -8.70 9.17 6.17
N HIS A 205 -7.68 8.38 6.51
CA HIS A 205 -6.26 8.76 6.42
C HIS A 205 -5.90 10.02 7.22
N ARG A 206 -6.67 10.32 8.27
CA ARG A 206 -6.47 11.45 9.19
C ARG A 206 -5.61 11.12 10.40
N THR A 207 -5.23 9.86 10.52
CA THR A 207 -4.42 9.29 11.60
C THR A 207 -3.30 8.42 11.01
N PRO A 208 -2.18 8.23 11.73
CA PRO A 208 -1.06 7.44 11.22
C PRO A 208 -1.43 5.99 10.87
N LEU A 209 -2.40 5.42 11.59
CA LEU A 209 -2.93 4.08 11.35
C LEU A 209 -4.43 4.17 11.05
N GLU A 210 -4.96 3.24 10.27
CA GLU A 210 -6.41 3.09 10.07
C GLU A 210 -7.03 2.16 11.11
N ASN A 211 -8.30 2.36 11.40
CA ASN A 211 -9.09 1.38 12.15
C ASN A 211 -9.21 0.08 11.36
N ILE A 212 -9.10 -1.03 12.07
CA ILE A 212 -9.40 -2.35 11.54
C ILE A 212 -10.92 -2.48 11.47
N GLN A 213 -11.44 -2.82 10.29
CA GLN A 213 -12.86 -3.10 10.10
C GLN A 213 -13.06 -4.61 9.96
N LEU A 214 -14.17 -5.15 10.47
CA LEU A 214 -14.54 -6.56 10.26
C LEU A 214 -15.60 -6.66 9.14
N GLY A 215 -15.20 -6.23 7.94
CA GLY A 215 -16.02 -6.29 6.73
C GLY A 215 -16.08 -7.70 6.12
N GLU A 216 -16.66 -7.80 4.93
CA GLU A 216 -16.84 -9.09 4.25
C GLU A 216 -15.51 -9.79 3.96
N LEU A 217 -14.50 -9.03 3.53
CA LEU A 217 -13.17 -9.57 3.22
C LEU A 217 -12.45 -10.10 4.46
N GLU A 218 -12.54 -9.38 5.59
CA GLU A 218 -11.97 -9.86 6.86
C GLU A 218 -12.69 -11.10 7.38
N VAL A 219 -14.02 -11.16 7.24
CA VAL A 219 -14.80 -12.35 7.62
C VAL A 219 -14.42 -13.57 6.77
N LEU A 220 -14.19 -13.37 5.48
CA LEU A 220 -13.71 -14.44 4.60
C LEU A 220 -12.31 -14.91 5.01
N MET A 221 -11.41 -13.98 5.34
CA MET A 221 -10.06 -14.30 5.81
C MET A 221 -10.09 -15.08 7.13
N LEU A 222 -10.95 -14.70 8.08
CA LEU A 222 -11.17 -15.44 9.31
C LEU A 222 -11.66 -16.85 9.03
N LYS A 223 -12.69 -16.99 8.17
CA LYS A 223 -13.25 -18.30 7.81
C LYS A 223 -12.20 -19.22 7.17
N ALA A 224 -11.33 -18.68 6.33
CA ALA A 224 -10.24 -19.44 5.71
C ALA A 224 -9.24 -20.00 6.73
N GLN A 225 -9.08 -19.32 7.88
CA GLN A 225 -8.27 -19.77 9.01
C GLN A 225 -9.05 -20.63 10.02
N GLY A 226 -10.34 -20.92 9.78
CA GLY A 226 -11.20 -21.67 10.69
C GLY A 226 -11.81 -20.83 11.83
N TYR A 227 -11.71 -19.51 11.75
CA TYR A 227 -12.22 -18.57 12.75
C TYR A 227 -13.55 -17.92 12.34
N ARG A 228 -14.25 -17.38 13.33
CA ARG A 228 -15.36 -16.43 13.20
C ARG A 228 -15.07 -15.20 14.04
N LYS A 229 -15.86 -14.13 13.89
CA LYS A 229 -15.72 -12.90 14.70
C LYS A 229 -15.80 -13.16 16.21
N ASP A 230 -16.65 -14.09 16.61
CA ASP A 230 -16.90 -14.49 18.00
C ASP A 230 -16.05 -15.67 18.46
N SER A 231 -15.06 -16.09 17.66
CA SER A 231 -14.04 -17.03 18.12
C SER A 231 -13.07 -16.34 19.09
N ILE A 232 -12.62 -17.09 20.10
CA ILE A 232 -11.58 -16.68 21.05
C ILE A 232 -10.27 -17.36 20.63
N PRO A 233 -9.29 -16.63 20.07
CA PRO A 233 -8.00 -17.20 19.71
C PRO A 233 -7.20 -17.57 20.96
N THR A 234 -6.29 -18.53 20.83
CA THR A 234 -5.44 -18.92 21.96
C THR A 234 -4.45 -17.81 22.32
N SER A 235 -3.95 -17.78 23.56
CA SER A 235 -2.98 -16.75 23.99
C SER A 235 -1.77 -16.75 23.06
N ASP A 236 -1.33 -15.54 22.68
CA ASP A 236 -0.19 -15.26 21.81
C ASP A 236 -0.36 -15.71 20.33
N GLU A 237 -1.54 -16.22 19.96
CA GLU A 237 -1.85 -16.58 18.58
C GLU A 237 -2.17 -15.33 17.75
N ILE A 238 -1.46 -15.15 16.63
CA ILE A 238 -1.73 -14.05 15.69
C ILE A 238 -2.79 -14.49 14.70
N VAL A 239 -3.93 -13.80 14.72
CA VAL A 239 -5.00 -13.99 13.73
C VAL A 239 -4.96 -12.85 12.72
N PHE A 240 -4.71 -13.18 11.46
CA PHE A 240 -4.70 -12.21 10.37
C PHE A 240 -6.11 -11.95 9.86
N LEU A 241 -6.41 -10.68 9.60
CA LEU A 241 -7.70 -10.20 9.11
C LEU A 241 -7.63 -9.81 7.63
N ARG A 242 -6.42 -9.54 7.13
CA ARG A 242 -6.15 -9.23 5.73
C ARG A 242 -4.97 -10.04 5.22
N GLU A 243 -4.96 -10.26 3.92
CA GLU A 243 -3.80 -10.82 3.23
C GLU A 243 -2.78 -9.74 2.83
N ASN A 244 -3.24 -8.53 2.52
CA ASN A 244 -2.37 -7.41 2.20
C ASN A 244 -1.86 -6.69 3.45
N SER A 245 -0.62 -6.20 3.38
CA SER A 245 0.09 -5.49 4.46
C SER A 245 -0.28 -4.01 4.57
N ASN A 246 -1.33 -3.55 3.89
CA ASN A 246 -1.61 -2.12 3.77
C ASN A 246 -2.05 -1.49 5.11
N VAL A 247 -1.40 -0.39 5.49
CA VAL A 247 -1.84 0.43 6.64
C VAL A 247 -3.26 0.97 6.41
N SER A 248 -3.62 1.26 5.16
CA SER A 248 -4.95 1.74 4.78
C SER A 248 -6.08 0.72 5.02
N THR A 249 -5.75 -0.55 5.23
CA THR A 249 -6.71 -1.63 5.56
C THR A 249 -6.57 -2.10 7.01
N GLY A 250 -5.94 -1.28 7.86
CA GLY A 250 -5.78 -1.55 9.30
C GLY A 250 -4.49 -2.28 9.67
N GLY A 251 -3.57 -2.48 8.71
CA GLY A 251 -2.24 -3.06 8.95
C GLY A 251 -1.40 -2.24 9.95
N ASP A 252 -0.42 -2.91 10.55
CA ASP A 252 0.55 -2.27 11.44
C ASP A 252 1.79 -1.84 10.66
N SER A 253 2.42 -0.74 11.11
CA SER A 253 3.67 -0.21 10.58
C SER A 253 4.75 -0.29 11.66
N ILE A 254 5.84 -1.00 11.39
CA ILE A 254 6.97 -1.19 12.30
C ILE A 254 8.21 -0.62 11.63
N ASP A 255 8.92 0.27 12.33
CA ASP A 255 10.26 0.77 11.97
C ASP A 255 11.32 -0.30 12.28
#